data_AF-A0A142JMH3-F1
#
_entry.id   AF-A0A142JMH3-F1
#
_cell.length_a   1.000
_cell.length_b   1.000
_cell.length_c   1.000
_cell.angle_alpha   90.00
_cell.angle_beta   90.00
_cell.angle_gamma   90.00
#
_symmetry.space_group_name_H-M   'P 1'
#
loop_
_entity.id
_entity.type
_entity.pdbx_description
1 polymer ?
#
loop_
_entity_poly.entity_id
_entity_poly.type
_entity_poly.pdbx_seq_one_letter_code
_entity_poly.pdbx_strand_id
1 'polypeptide(L)'
;MSFSLSTSIADVVRNQYSVYARQVPFAAALALTRTAQRAAEAEEQALQRSFESPTPFTLRAIGVQRATKQNLAAAVFVKDRQAAYLRPEIEGGRRELKTFEQMFQGGYVVPAAGVKRNQYGNVSKATIKRIAGELNTSGNAKRYFRGVPRGHNLPAGIYARVNNNTSIVPLMVFARDPIYEKRFQFSEVAELAARDGFEAEMAAAWAQALASAR
;
A
#
# COMPACT_ATOMS: atom_id res chain seq x y z
N MET A 1 -55.75 -26.81 -42.94
CA MET A 1 -55.00 -27.21 -41.74
C MET A 1 -53.92 -26.18 -41.51
N SER A 2 -53.96 -25.41 -40.42
CA SER A 2 -52.92 -24.45 -40.05
C SER A 2 -52.15 -25.00 -38.84
N PHE A 3 -50.83 -25.08 -38.94
CA PHE A 3 -49.95 -25.51 -37.86
C PHE A 3 -49.36 -24.26 -37.22
N SER A 4 -49.69 -23.99 -35.96
CA SER A 4 -49.20 -22.80 -35.25
C SER A 4 -47.82 -23.09 -34.62
N LEU A 5 -46.80 -22.40 -35.13
CA LEU A 5 -45.42 -22.42 -34.63
C LEU A 5 -45.18 -21.49 -33.43
N SER A 6 -46.21 -20.75 -32.97
CA SER A 6 -46.03 -19.65 -32.01
C SER A 6 -45.71 -20.11 -30.58
N THR A 7 -46.23 -21.26 -30.16
CA THR A 7 -46.08 -21.71 -28.76
C THR A 7 -44.66 -22.13 -28.43
N SER A 8 -43.99 -22.85 -29.33
CA SER A 8 -42.61 -23.31 -29.12
C SER A 8 -41.58 -22.18 -29.15
N ILE A 9 -41.73 -21.22 -30.09
CA ILE A 9 -40.81 -20.08 -30.20
C ILE A 9 -40.95 -19.16 -28.99
N ALA A 10 -42.17 -18.90 -28.52
CA ALA A 10 -42.40 -18.06 -27.35
C ALA A 10 -41.75 -18.64 -26.08
N ASP A 11 -41.80 -19.95 -25.88
CA ASP A 11 -41.21 -20.62 -24.72
C ASP A 11 -39.68 -20.67 -24.79
N VAL A 12 -39.10 -20.89 -25.98
CA VAL A 12 -37.64 -20.82 -26.19
C VAL A 12 -37.12 -19.42 -25.92
N VAL A 13 -37.80 -18.40 -26.44
CA VAL A 13 -37.46 -16.99 -26.22
C VAL A 13 -37.55 -16.64 -24.73
N ARG A 14 -38.63 -17.03 -24.05
CA ARG A 14 -38.81 -16.79 -22.61
C ARG A 14 -37.72 -17.47 -21.77
N ASN A 15 -37.35 -18.71 -22.12
CA ASN A 15 -36.29 -19.43 -21.43
C ASN A 15 -34.93 -18.73 -21.61
N GLN A 16 -34.59 -18.35 -22.85
CA GLN A 16 -33.39 -17.56 -23.15
C GLN A 16 -33.34 -16.26 -22.34
N TYR A 17 -34.41 -15.46 -22.35
CA TYR A 17 -34.48 -14.23 -21.55
C TYR A 17 -34.24 -14.47 -20.06
N SER A 18 -34.75 -15.57 -19.50
CA SER A 18 -34.56 -15.90 -18.08
C SER A 18 -33.11 -16.28 -17.73
N VAL A 19 -32.38 -16.85 -18.70
CA VAL A 19 -30.96 -17.20 -18.58
C VAL A 19 -30.12 -15.92 -18.68
N TYR A 20 -30.39 -15.09 -19.69
CA TYR A 20 -29.71 -13.79 -19.85
C TYR A 20 -29.90 -12.89 -18.63
N ALA A 21 -31.12 -12.78 -18.10
CA ALA A 21 -31.42 -11.96 -16.93
C ALA A 21 -30.61 -12.35 -15.68
N ARG A 22 -30.30 -13.64 -15.51
CA ARG A 22 -29.47 -14.14 -14.38
C ARG A 22 -27.97 -13.92 -14.61
N GLN A 23 -27.53 -13.88 -15.86
CA GLN A 23 -26.13 -13.74 -16.21
C GLN A 23 -25.67 -12.28 -16.28
N VAL A 24 -26.57 -11.33 -16.56
CA VAL A 24 -26.26 -9.88 -16.53
C VAL A 24 -25.57 -9.43 -15.24
N PRO A 25 -26.12 -9.66 -14.03
CA PRO A 25 -25.46 -9.23 -12.79
C PRO A 25 -24.16 -9.99 -12.52
N PHE A 26 -24.02 -11.23 -13.01
CA PHE A 26 -22.77 -11.98 -12.88
C PHE A 26 -21.67 -11.41 -13.79
N ALA A 27 -21.99 -11.15 -15.05
CA ALA A 27 -21.10 -10.52 -16.02
C ALA A 27 -20.67 -9.14 -15.53
N ALA A 28 -21.61 -8.32 -15.05
CA ALA A 28 -21.32 -6.99 -14.52
C ALA A 28 -20.39 -7.05 -13.31
N ALA A 29 -20.67 -7.92 -12.33
CA ALA A 29 -19.81 -8.10 -11.16
C ALA A 29 -18.39 -8.57 -11.55
N LEU A 30 -18.29 -9.48 -12.52
CA LEU A 30 -17.01 -9.98 -13.03
C LEU A 30 -16.23 -8.89 -13.77
N ALA A 31 -16.89 -8.11 -14.63
CA ALA A 31 -16.29 -7.00 -15.37
C ALA A 31 -15.75 -5.92 -14.42
N LEU A 32 -16.54 -5.51 -13.43
CA LEU A 32 -16.13 -4.54 -12.42
C LEU A 32 -14.95 -5.04 -11.60
N THR A 33 -14.97 -6.32 -11.21
CA THR A 33 -13.87 -6.92 -10.45
C THR A 33 -12.57 -6.95 -11.26
N ARG A 34 -12.63 -7.34 -12.54
CA ARG A 34 -11.46 -7.37 -13.43
C ARG A 34 -10.92 -5.99 -13.72
N THR A 35 -11.81 -5.03 -13.99
CA THR A 35 -11.45 -3.63 -14.19
C THR A 35 -10.73 -3.07 -12.96
N ALA A 36 -11.24 -3.36 -11.75
CA ALA A 36 -10.59 -2.96 -10.51
C ALA A 36 -9.23 -3.66 -10.29
N GLN A 37 -9.08 -4.92 -10.70
CA GLN A 37 -7.78 -5.62 -10.67
C GLN A 37 -6.77 -4.97 -11.61
N ARG A 38 -7.17 -4.66 -12.84
CA ARG A 38 -6.34 -3.96 -13.82
C ARG A 38 -5.92 -2.57 -13.34
N ALA A 39 -6.85 -1.82 -12.76
CA ALA A 39 -6.55 -0.52 -12.16
C ALA A 39 -5.57 -0.66 -11.00
N ALA A 40 -5.71 -1.69 -10.15
CA ALA A 40 -4.76 -1.96 -9.08
C ALA A 40 -3.35 -2.30 -9.59
N GLU A 41 -3.23 -3.09 -10.66
CA GLU A 41 -1.94 -3.40 -11.30
C GLU A 41 -1.27 -2.14 -11.86
N ALA A 42 -2.04 -1.24 -12.49
CA ALA A 42 -1.53 0.03 -13.00
C ALA A 42 -1.01 0.93 -11.85
N GLU A 43 -1.75 1.00 -10.73
CA GLU A 43 -1.33 1.71 -9.53
C GLU A 43 -0.06 1.09 -8.90
N GLU A 44 0.05 -0.23 -8.83
CA GLU A 44 1.26 -0.92 -8.35
C GLU A 44 2.50 -0.56 -9.21
N GLN A 45 2.34 -0.49 -10.53
CA GLN A 45 3.42 -0.07 -11.44
C GLN A 45 3.76 1.42 -11.30
N ALA A 46 2.76 2.29 -11.09
CA ALA A 46 2.98 3.71 -10.81
C ALA A 46 3.72 3.90 -9.48
N LEU A 47 3.38 3.10 -8.46
CA LEU A 47 4.06 3.06 -7.17
C LEU A 47 5.52 2.64 -7.33
N GLN A 48 5.79 1.57 -8.09
CA GLN A 48 7.17 1.11 -8.33
C GLN A 48 8.02 2.16 -9.04
N ARG A 49 7.45 2.96 -9.94
CA ARG A 49 8.15 4.04 -10.66
C ARG A 49 8.41 5.27 -9.79
N SER A 50 7.53 5.55 -8.83
CA SER A 50 7.58 6.77 -8.01
C SER A 50 8.50 6.65 -6.78
N PHE A 51 8.69 5.44 -6.26
CA PHE A 51 9.48 5.20 -5.05
C PHE A 51 10.85 4.59 -5.37
N GLU A 52 11.89 5.08 -4.70
CA GLU A 52 13.23 4.50 -4.78
C GLU A 52 13.34 3.30 -3.82
N SER A 53 13.62 2.11 -4.35
CA SER A 53 13.77 0.86 -3.57
C SER A 53 12.60 0.53 -2.62
N PRO A 54 11.36 0.44 -3.13
CA PRO A 54 10.20 0.10 -2.31
C PRO A 54 10.31 -1.34 -1.77
N THR A 55 9.87 -1.54 -0.53
CA THR A 55 9.79 -2.90 0.02
C THR A 55 8.66 -3.69 -0.63
N PRO A 56 8.74 -5.04 -0.71
CA PRO A 56 7.63 -5.86 -1.21
C PRO A 56 6.30 -5.64 -0.46
N PHE A 57 6.38 -5.21 0.80
CA PHE A 57 5.21 -4.85 1.61
C PHE A 57 4.54 -3.55 1.13
N THR A 58 5.34 -2.60 0.69
CA THR A 58 4.90 -1.33 0.10
C THR A 58 4.33 -1.55 -1.29
N LEU A 59 4.96 -2.39 -2.12
CA LEU A 59 4.42 -2.73 -3.45
C LEU A 59 3.02 -3.34 -3.37
N ARG A 60 2.75 -4.14 -2.34
CA ARG A 60 1.43 -4.76 -2.09
C ARG A 60 0.47 -3.86 -1.29
N ALA A 61 0.64 -2.54 -1.35
CA ALA A 61 -0.21 -1.59 -0.65
C ALA A 61 -1.61 -1.49 -1.25
N ILE A 62 -1.74 -1.72 -2.55
CA ILE A 62 -3.02 -1.62 -3.26
C ILE A 62 -3.87 -2.86 -2.98
N GLY A 63 -5.14 -2.63 -2.68
CA GLY A 63 -6.16 -3.63 -2.42
C GLY A 63 -7.34 -3.44 -3.37
N VAL A 64 -8.03 -4.55 -3.65
CA VAL A 64 -9.22 -4.57 -4.50
C VAL A 64 -10.39 -5.17 -3.71
N GLN A 65 -11.46 -4.40 -3.59
CA GLN A 65 -12.75 -4.89 -3.16
C GLN A 65 -13.52 -5.37 -4.39
N ARG A 66 -13.84 -6.67 -4.41
CA ARG A 66 -14.52 -7.31 -5.54
C ARG A 66 -16.01 -6.96 -5.54
N ALA A 67 -16.60 -6.84 -6.73
CA ALA A 67 -18.04 -6.71 -6.88
C ALA A 67 -18.72 -8.07 -6.71
N THR A 68 -19.96 -8.06 -6.20
CA THR A 68 -20.81 -9.24 -6.05
C THR A 68 -22.07 -9.07 -6.89
N LYS A 69 -22.83 -10.16 -7.10
CA LYS A 69 -24.09 -10.08 -7.85
C LYS A 69 -25.12 -9.17 -7.15
N GLN A 70 -25.03 -9.05 -5.82
CA GLN A 70 -25.88 -8.23 -4.99
C GLN A 70 -25.39 -6.79 -4.89
N ASN A 71 -24.07 -6.58 -4.97
CA ASN A 71 -23.44 -5.26 -4.91
C ASN A 71 -22.51 -5.08 -6.12
N LEU A 72 -23.03 -4.43 -7.15
CA LEU A 72 -22.31 -4.12 -8.39
C LEU A 72 -21.37 -2.91 -8.21
N ALA A 73 -20.54 -2.96 -7.17
CA ALA A 73 -19.53 -1.97 -6.89
C ALA A 73 -18.19 -2.68 -6.61
N ALA A 74 -17.15 -2.28 -7.33
CA ALA A 74 -15.78 -2.66 -7.04
C ALA A 74 -15.01 -1.39 -6.66
N ALA A 75 -14.06 -1.52 -5.73
CA ALA A 75 -13.26 -0.39 -5.27
C ALA A 75 -11.79 -0.77 -5.20
N VAL A 76 -10.92 0.17 -5.60
CA VAL A 76 -9.48 0.08 -5.40
C VAL A 76 -9.11 1.00 -4.25
N PHE A 77 -8.37 0.48 -3.27
CA PHE A 77 -8.03 1.22 -2.06
C PHE A 77 -6.61 0.93 -1.62
N VAL A 78 -6.03 1.82 -0.81
CA VAL A 78 -4.76 1.56 -0.13
C VAL A 78 -5.04 0.87 1.19
N LYS A 79 -4.40 -0.26 1.46
CA LYS A 79 -4.55 -1.00 2.72
C LYS A 79 -4.12 -0.16 3.92
N ASP A 80 -4.87 -0.23 5.02
CA ASP A 80 -4.71 0.63 6.21
C ASP A 80 -3.28 0.70 6.76
N ARG A 81 -2.60 -0.45 6.85
CA ARG A 81 -1.22 -0.51 7.37
C ARG A 81 -0.22 0.25 6.50
N GLN A 82 -0.46 0.28 5.19
CA GLN A 82 0.36 0.99 4.23
C GLN A 82 -0.07 2.45 4.10
N ALA A 83 -1.38 2.70 4.17
CA ALA A 83 -1.96 4.04 4.17
C ALA A 83 -1.35 4.93 5.28
N ALA A 84 -1.05 4.35 6.46
CA ALA A 84 -0.40 5.08 7.56
C ALA A 84 0.90 5.81 7.19
N TYR A 85 1.66 5.31 6.20
CA TYR A 85 2.89 5.97 5.74
C TYR A 85 2.83 6.43 4.28
N LEU A 86 1.90 5.94 3.47
CA LEU A 86 1.71 6.37 2.08
C LEU A 86 0.79 7.60 1.96
N ARG A 87 -0.15 7.81 2.88
CA ARG A 87 -1.12 8.92 2.80
C ARG A 87 -0.43 10.29 2.69
N PRO A 88 0.62 10.61 3.47
CA PRO A 88 1.34 11.87 3.31
C PRO A 88 2.07 12.01 1.96
N GLU A 89 2.42 10.91 1.31
CA GLU A 89 3.08 10.90 -0.01
C GLU A 89 2.05 11.07 -1.16
N ILE A 90 0.79 10.70 -0.92
CA ILE A 90 -0.34 10.79 -1.86
C ILE A 90 -1.04 12.14 -1.77
N GLU A 91 -1.43 12.54 -0.57
CA GLU A 91 -2.22 13.73 -0.31
C GLU A 91 -1.34 14.95 -0.04
N GLY A 92 -0.05 14.72 0.26
CA GLY A 92 0.85 15.72 0.79
C GLY A 92 0.65 15.93 2.29
N GLY A 93 1.60 16.66 2.90
CA GLY A 93 1.47 17.15 4.27
C GLY A 93 2.40 16.49 5.28
N ARG A 94 1.99 16.50 6.56
CA ARG A 94 2.82 16.06 7.69
C ARG A 94 2.70 14.56 7.88
N ARG A 95 3.84 13.88 8.06
CA ARG A 95 3.89 12.46 8.41
C ARG A 95 3.73 12.25 9.91
N GLU A 96 2.88 11.32 10.31
CA GLU A 96 2.80 10.94 11.72
C GLU A 96 4.10 10.28 12.20
N LEU A 97 4.43 10.47 13.48
CA LEU A 97 5.59 9.81 14.09
C LEU A 97 5.39 8.30 14.13
N LYS A 98 6.40 7.52 13.71
CA LYS A 98 6.37 6.06 13.83
C LYS A 98 6.41 5.69 15.31
N THR A 99 5.86 4.52 15.64
CA THR A 99 5.82 4.01 17.01
C THR A 99 7.20 4.00 17.69
N PHE A 100 8.28 3.70 16.96
CA PHE A 100 9.63 3.74 17.53
C PHE A 100 10.21 5.15 17.65
N GLU A 101 9.79 6.09 16.80
CA GLU A 101 10.22 7.50 16.91
C GLU A 101 9.67 8.12 18.20
N GLN A 102 8.43 7.76 18.54
CA GLN A 102 7.81 8.11 19.83
C GLN A 102 8.60 7.55 21.03
N MET A 103 9.16 6.33 20.92
CA MET A 103 10.00 5.74 21.99
C MET A 103 11.28 6.54 22.25
N PHE A 104 11.80 7.26 21.26
CA PHE A 104 13.02 8.04 21.41
C PHE A 104 12.77 9.48 21.90
N GLN A 105 11.51 9.95 21.86
CA GLN A 105 11.07 11.29 22.27
C GLN A 105 11.90 12.44 21.65
N GLY A 106 12.46 12.21 20.45
CA GLY A 106 13.36 13.14 19.76
C GLY A 106 12.83 13.66 18.42
N GLY A 107 11.56 13.37 18.10
CA GLY A 107 10.97 13.69 16.80
C GLY A 107 11.31 12.64 15.74
N TYR A 108 11.54 13.09 14.51
CA TYR A 108 11.81 12.23 13.34
C TYR A 108 13.20 11.65 13.40
N VAL A 109 13.33 10.35 13.12
CA VAL A 109 14.58 9.62 13.32
C VAL A 109 15.11 9.10 12.00
N VAL A 110 16.30 9.58 11.62
CA VAL A 110 17.00 9.15 10.41
C VAL A 110 18.15 8.22 10.80
N PRO A 111 18.23 6.99 10.25
CA PRO A 111 19.38 6.13 10.44
C PRO A 111 20.68 6.83 10.02
N ALA A 112 21.74 6.69 10.82
CA ALA A 112 23.08 7.20 10.48
C ALA A 112 23.96 6.06 9.93
N ALA A 113 25.22 6.35 9.57
CA ALA A 113 26.13 5.36 8.99
C ALA A 113 26.49 4.23 9.97
N GLY A 114 26.42 4.49 11.28
CA GLY A 114 26.80 3.51 12.31
C GLY A 114 25.80 2.38 12.55
N VAL A 115 24.61 2.43 11.95
CA VAL A 115 23.60 1.38 12.09
C VAL A 115 23.50 0.56 10.81
N LYS A 116 23.53 -0.77 10.95
CA LYS A 116 23.36 -1.70 9.83
C LYS A 116 21.95 -1.55 9.25
N ARG A 117 21.89 -1.27 7.94
CA ARG A 117 20.65 -1.18 7.15
C ARG A 117 20.52 -2.42 6.28
N ASN A 118 19.29 -2.79 5.94
CA ASN A 118 19.04 -3.79 4.90
C ASN A 118 19.15 -3.15 3.50
N GLN A 119 18.95 -3.97 2.45
CA GLN A 119 18.98 -3.52 1.05
C GLN A 119 17.95 -2.43 0.70
N TYR A 120 16.93 -2.25 1.54
CA TYR A 120 15.89 -1.22 1.39
C TYR A 120 16.15 0.01 2.29
N GLY A 121 17.37 0.15 2.85
CA GLY A 121 17.72 1.26 3.74
C GLY A 121 17.11 1.21 5.14
N ASN A 122 16.37 0.16 5.49
CA ASN A 122 15.67 0.04 6.77
C ASN A 122 16.55 -0.60 7.86
N VAL A 123 16.37 -0.16 9.11
CA VAL A 123 17.00 -0.76 10.30
C VAL A 123 16.08 -1.85 10.87
N SER A 124 16.67 -2.96 11.34
CA SER A 124 15.87 -4.06 11.89
C SER A 124 15.10 -3.66 13.16
N LYS A 125 13.87 -4.18 13.34
CA LYS A 125 13.06 -3.93 14.55
C LYS A 125 13.77 -4.38 15.82
N ALA A 126 14.52 -5.48 15.78
CA ALA A 126 15.29 -5.97 16.92
C ALA A 126 16.40 -4.98 17.32
N THR A 127 17.11 -4.42 16.32
CA THR A 127 18.13 -3.39 16.56
C THR A 127 17.53 -2.14 17.21
N ILE A 128 16.38 -1.67 16.69
CA ILE A 128 15.67 -0.50 17.24
C ILE A 128 15.25 -0.76 18.69
N LYS A 129 14.61 -1.90 18.98
CA LYS A 129 14.16 -2.26 20.33
C LYS A 129 15.33 -2.39 21.31
N ARG A 130 16.45 -2.98 20.89
CA ARG A 130 17.66 -3.10 21.71
C ARG A 130 18.22 -1.72 22.08
N ILE A 131 18.33 -0.82 21.09
CA ILE A 131 18.78 0.56 21.33
C ILE A 131 17.83 1.26 22.30
N ALA A 132 16.51 1.17 22.09
CA ALA A 132 15.51 1.78 22.96
C ALA A 132 15.54 1.22 24.39
N GLY A 133 15.70 -0.09 24.57
CA GLY A 133 15.78 -0.73 25.88
C GLY A 133 17.03 -0.31 26.67
N GLU A 134 18.19 -0.32 26.02
CA GLU A 134 19.46 0.08 26.65
C GLU A 134 19.52 1.59 26.94
N LEU A 135 18.85 2.44 26.14
CA LEU A 135 18.71 3.88 26.44
C LEU A 135 17.97 4.12 27.78
N ASN A 136 16.96 3.30 28.06
CA ASN A 136 16.12 3.40 29.25
C ASN A 136 16.72 2.73 30.50
N THR A 137 17.82 1.99 30.38
CA THR A 137 18.46 1.33 31.53
C THR A 137 19.25 2.34 32.35
N SER A 138 19.12 2.32 33.68
CA SER A 138 19.87 3.18 34.62
C SER A 138 21.21 2.55 34.98
N GLY A 139 22.32 3.25 34.70
CA GLY A 139 23.69 2.79 35.01
C GLY A 139 24.77 3.59 34.28
N ASN A 140 25.99 3.64 34.81
CA ASN A 140 27.09 4.46 34.29
C ASN A 140 27.78 3.89 33.04
N ALA A 141 27.57 2.60 32.73
CA ALA A 141 28.17 1.91 31.59
C ALA A 141 27.24 1.84 30.35
N LYS A 142 26.46 2.90 30.06
CA LYS A 142 25.53 2.86 28.92
C LYS A 142 26.29 2.84 27.60
N ARG A 143 26.09 1.78 26.81
CA ARG A 143 26.58 1.71 25.44
C ARG A 143 25.96 2.76 24.53
N TYR A 144 24.67 3.08 24.71
CA TYR A 144 23.96 4.09 23.92
C TYR A 144 23.57 5.31 24.75
N PHE A 145 23.57 6.49 24.13
CA PHE A 145 23.07 7.71 24.74
C PHE A 145 22.32 8.57 23.73
N ARG A 146 21.38 9.37 24.23
CA ARG A 146 20.58 10.35 23.47
C ARG A 146 21.05 11.76 23.81
N GLY A 147 21.21 12.61 22.80
CA GLY A 147 21.48 14.04 22.98
C GLY A 147 22.41 14.60 21.91
N VAL A 148 22.96 15.79 22.19
CA VAL A 148 24.04 16.40 21.41
C VAL A 148 25.36 16.02 22.09
N PRO A 149 26.27 15.28 21.42
CA PRO A 149 27.56 14.95 22.00
C PRO A 149 28.38 16.21 22.28
N ARG A 150 28.85 16.39 23.51
CA ARG A 150 29.70 17.54 23.88
C ARG A 150 31.07 17.42 23.19
N GLY A 151 31.58 18.53 22.67
CA GLY A 151 32.90 18.58 22.02
C GLY A 151 32.93 18.07 20.57
N HIS A 152 31.78 17.74 19.99
CA HIS A 152 31.67 17.34 18.58
C HIS A 152 30.64 18.23 17.85
N ASN A 153 30.90 18.58 16.59
CA ASN A 153 29.94 19.32 15.74
C ASN A 153 28.90 18.36 15.14
N LEU A 154 28.19 17.63 15.99
CA LEU A 154 27.22 16.60 15.59
C LEU A 154 25.79 16.98 16.03
N PRO A 155 24.76 16.70 15.21
CA PRO A 155 23.38 17.05 15.52
C PRO A 155 22.82 16.24 16.71
N ALA A 156 21.64 16.63 17.22
CA ALA A 156 20.95 15.83 18.22
C ALA A 156 20.61 14.44 17.66
N GLY A 157 20.82 13.39 18.44
CA GLY A 157 20.57 12.02 17.99
C GLY A 157 20.84 10.96 19.04
N ILE A 158 20.95 9.72 18.57
CA ILE A 158 21.31 8.53 19.35
C ILE A 158 22.67 8.04 18.88
N TYR A 159 23.57 7.89 19.85
CA TYR A 159 24.97 7.57 19.64
C TYR A 159 25.36 6.31 20.39
N ALA A 160 26.30 5.56 19.83
CA ALA A 160 26.96 4.44 20.50
C ALA A 160 28.36 4.83 20.94
N ARG A 161 28.72 4.46 22.17
CA ARG A 161 30.09 4.48 22.66
C ARG A 161 30.80 3.21 22.21
N VAL A 162 31.97 3.37 21.60
CA VAL A 162 32.82 2.29 21.11
C VAL A 162 34.24 2.47 21.64
N ASN A 163 35.12 1.49 21.41
CA ASN A 163 36.52 1.52 21.85
C ASN A 163 36.66 1.85 23.36
N ASN A 164 35.99 1.09 24.23
CA ASN A 164 35.97 1.35 25.68
C ASN A 164 35.61 2.80 26.05
N ASN A 165 34.58 3.36 25.38
CA ASN A 165 34.06 4.71 25.64
C ASN A 165 35.00 5.86 25.21
N THR A 166 35.99 5.59 24.36
CA THR A 166 36.91 6.62 23.82
C THR A 166 36.43 7.22 22.50
N SER A 167 35.47 6.60 21.82
CA SER A 167 34.91 7.11 20.57
C SER A 167 33.39 6.95 20.53
N ILE A 168 32.73 7.82 19.77
CA ILE A 168 31.28 7.80 19.57
C ILE A 168 30.96 7.58 18.10
N VAL A 169 29.91 6.81 17.83
CA VAL A 169 29.41 6.54 16.49
C VAL A 169 27.93 6.94 16.41
N PRO A 170 27.51 7.78 15.44
CA PRO A 170 26.09 8.10 15.26
C PRO A 170 25.34 6.87 14.78
N LEU A 171 24.27 6.50 15.50
CA LEU A 171 23.37 5.43 15.08
C LEU A 171 22.11 5.98 14.43
N MET A 172 21.55 7.03 15.00
CA MET A 172 20.36 7.71 14.49
C MET A 172 20.47 9.20 14.77
N VAL A 173 20.02 10.03 13.83
CA VAL A 173 20.02 11.49 13.95
C VAL A 173 18.57 11.97 13.99
N PHE A 174 18.28 12.96 14.82
CA PHE A 174 16.97 13.59 14.84
C PHE A 174 16.89 14.63 13.71
N ALA A 175 15.93 14.44 12.83
CA ALA A 175 15.65 15.35 11.72
C ALA A 175 14.52 16.32 12.09
N ARG A 176 14.52 17.49 11.43
CA ARG A 176 13.39 18.42 11.47
C ARG A 176 12.20 17.82 10.71
N ASP A 177 11.01 18.30 11.01
CA ASP A 177 9.75 17.87 10.40
C ASP A 177 9.87 17.75 8.87
N PRO A 178 9.80 16.55 8.30
CA PRO A 178 9.81 16.37 6.86
C PRO A 178 8.50 16.89 6.28
N ILE A 179 8.60 17.79 5.30
CA ILE A 179 7.47 18.25 4.49
C ILE A 179 7.45 17.37 3.24
N TYR A 180 6.38 16.59 3.08
CA TYR A 180 6.20 15.74 1.91
C TYR A 180 5.35 16.46 0.86
N GLU A 181 5.87 16.51 -0.36
CA GLU A 181 5.14 16.94 -1.55
C GLU A 181 4.36 15.74 -2.12
N LYS A 182 3.22 16.01 -2.76
CA LYS A 182 2.42 14.98 -3.44
C LYS A 182 3.26 14.34 -4.55
N ARG A 183 3.73 13.11 -4.33
CA ARG A 183 4.57 12.35 -5.28
C ARG A 183 3.79 11.26 -5.99
N PHE A 184 2.67 10.80 -5.41
CA PHE A 184 1.87 9.72 -5.95
C PHE A 184 0.44 10.19 -6.27
N GLN A 185 0.09 10.22 -7.56
CA GLN A 185 -1.24 10.57 -8.06
C GLN A 185 -2.19 9.37 -7.99
N PHE A 186 -2.34 8.82 -6.78
CA PHE A 186 -3.30 7.77 -6.50
C PHE A 186 -4.70 8.26 -6.89
N SER A 187 -5.50 7.41 -7.53
CA SER A 187 -6.84 7.67 -8.10
C SER A 187 -6.86 8.09 -9.56
N GLU A 188 -5.97 8.98 -10.00
CA GLU A 188 -5.94 9.41 -11.42
C GLU A 188 -5.50 8.27 -12.34
N VAL A 189 -4.47 7.53 -11.92
CA VAL A 189 -3.99 6.35 -12.66
C VAL A 189 -5.02 5.23 -12.64
N ALA A 190 -5.61 4.94 -11.49
CA ALA A 190 -6.68 3.95 -11.37
C ALA A 190 -7.89 4.30 -12.23
N GLU A 191 -8.33 5.56 -12.24
CA GLU A 191 -9.49 6.01 -13.00
C GLU A 191 -9.24 5.93 -14.51
N LEU A 192 -8.06 6.35 -14.98
CA LEU A 192 -7.68 6.22 -16.38
C LEU A 192 -7.63 4.74 -16.80
N ALA A 193 -6.95 3.90 -16.03
CA ALA A 193 -6.83 2.47 -16.32
C ALA A 193 -8.20 1.74 -16.28
N ALA A 194 -9.09 2.17 -15.38
CA ALA A 194 -10.44 1.64 -15.31
C ALA A 194 -11.25 2.05 -16.54
N ARG A 195 -11.23 3.32 -16.94
CA ARG A 195 -11.94 3.82 -18.12
C ARG A 195 -11.48 3.13 -19.40
N ASP A 196 -10.17 3.04 -19.61
CA ASP A 196 -9.59 2.44 -20.82
C ASP A 196 -9.82 0.92 -20.90
N GLY A 197 -9.85 0.23 -19.75
CA GLY A 197 -10.00 -1.22 -19.69
C GLY A 197 -11.45 -1.71 -19.64
N PHE A 198 -12.40 -0.88 -19.20
CA PHE A 198 -13.74 -1.32 -18.83
C PHE A 198 -14.49 -2.02 -19.96
N GLU A 199 -14.48 -1.48 -21.18
CA GLU A 199 -15.21 -2.08 -22.31
C GLU A 199 -14.68 -3.47 -22.66
N ALA A 200 -13.36 -3.62 -22.70
CA ALA A 200 -12.70 -4.89 -22.97
C ALA A 200 -12.99 -5.93 -21.88
N GLU A 201 -12.92 -5.52 -20.60
CA GLU A 201 -13.24 -6.39 -19.47
C GLU A 201 -14.72 -6.78 -19.43
N MET A 202 -15.61 -5.85 -19.82
CA MET A 202 -17.04 -6.12 -19.91
C MET A 202 -17.36 -7.12 -21.02
N ALA A 203 -16.75 -6.97 -22.20
CA ALA A 203 -16.91 -7.93 -23.29
C ALA A 203 -16.40 -9.33 -22.90
N ALA A 204 -15.23 -9.40 -22.27
CA ALA A 204 -14.65 -10.66 -21.80
C ALA A 204 -15.48 -11.31 -20.68
N ALA A 205 -16.00 -10.51 -19.74
CA ALA A 205 -16.86 -10.98 -18.67
C ALA A 205 -18.21 -11.47 -19.19
N TRP A 206 -18.78 -10.78 -20.18
CA TRP A 206 -20.02 -11.19 -20.84
C TRP A 206 -19.85 -12.53 -21.57
N ALA A 207 -18.79 -12.68 -22.38
CA ALA A 207 -18.49 -13.93 -23.06
C ALA A 207 -18.36 -15.11 -22.08
N GLN A 208 -17.69 -14.89 -20.95
CA GLN A 208 -17.56 -15.91 -19.91
C GLN A 208 -18.89 -16.20 -19.20
N ALA A 209 -19.69 -15.19 -18.91
CA ALA A 209 -21.00 -15.39 -18.29
C ALA A 209 -21.91 -16.25 -19.16
N LEU A 210 -21.93 -16.00 -20.48
CA LEU A 210 -22.66 -16.83 -21.45
C LEU A 210 -22.12 -18.26 -21.52
N ALA A 211 -20.80 -18.45 -21.55
CA ALA A 211 -20.21 -19.79 -21.54
C ALA A 211 -20.51 -20.59 -20.25
N SER A 212 -20.71 -19.89 -19.13
CA SER A 212 -21.04 -20.49 -17.84
C SER A 212 -22.54 -20.73 -17.63
N ALA A 213 -23.38 -20.26 -18.56
CA ALA A 213 -24.82 -20.46 -18.53
C ALA A 213 -25.16 -21.89 -18.94
N ARG A 214 -25.13 -22.79 -17.97
CA ARG A 214 -25.71 -24.13 -18.06
C ARG A 214 -27.15 -24.13 -17.57
#